data_AF-Q9X2K1-F1
#
_entry.id   AF-Q9X2K1-F1
#
_cell.length_a   1.000
_cell.length_b   1.000
_cell.length_c   1.000
_cell.angle_alpha   90.00
_cell.angle_beta   90.00
_cell.angle_gamma   90.00
#
_symmetry.space_group_name_H-M   'P 1'
#
loop_
_entity.id
_entity.type
_entity.pdbx_description
1 polymer ?
#
loop_
_entity_poly.entity_id
_entity_poly.type
_entity_poly.pdbx_seq_one_letter_code
_entity_poly.pdbx_strand_id
1 'polypeptide(L)'
;MFDSAKEKFPDSPSKMIPELKFVFWQKMLMANYEERIWQGCFNSIFPNATVENRQIFYDWTDQLRELRNRIAHHEPIIFNRNLENDLEVFNKIYLLSLY
;
A
#
# COMPACT_ATOMS: atom_id res chain seq x y z
N MET A 1 10.67 13.44 -0.59
CA MET A 1 9.85 12.77 -1.62
C MET A 1 8.44 13.32 -1.62
N PHE A 2 7.76 13.33 -0.47
CA PHE A 2 6.52 14.09 -0.29
C PHE A 2 6.76 15.60 -0.46
N ASP A 3 7.80 16.14 0.17
CA ASP A 3 8.11 17.58 0.11
C ASP A 3 8.38 18.05 -1.33
N SER A 4 9.10 17.25 -2.12
CA SER A 4 9.37 17.54 -3.53
C SER A 4 8.10 17.55 -4.39
N ALA A 5 7.15 16.63 -4.13
CA ALA A 5 5.87 16.62 -4.84
C ALA A 5 4.97 17.79 -4.40
N LYS A 6 4.99 18.14 -3.10
CA LYS A 6 4.25 19.26 -2.52
C LYS A 6 4.75 20.60 -3.04
N GLU A 7 6.06 20.77 -3.16
CA GLU A 7 6.67 21.98 -3.72
C GLU A 7 6.33 22.16 -5.22
N LYS A 8 6.25 21.05 -5.96
CA LYS A 8 5.91 21.06 -7.39
C LYS A 8 4.41 21.29 -7.64
N PHE A 9 3.54 20.89 -6.71
CA PHE A 9 2.08 20.99 -6.83
C PHE A 9 1.41 21.38 -5.50
N PRO A 10 1.59 22.62 -5.01
CA PRO A 10 1.17 23.03 -3.67
C PRO A 10 -0.34 22.94 -3.43
N ASP A 11 -1.15 23.21 -4.47
CA ASP A 11 -2.61 23.28 -4.38
C ASP A 11 -3.33 22.22 -5.23
N SER A 12 -2.64 21.15 -5.63
CA SER A 12 -3.22 20.12 -6.51
C SER A 12 -2.89 18.70 -6.05
N PRO A 13 -3.59 18.20 -5.01
CA PRO A 13 -3.42 16.83 -4.52
C PRO A 13 -3.56 15.78 -5.62
N SER A 14 -4.49 16.00 -6.57
CA SER A 14 -4.72 15.12 -7.72
C SER A 14 -3.52 15.03 -8.68
N LYS A 15 -2.67 16.07 -8.73
CA LYS A 15 -1.42 16.08 -9.52
C LYS A 15 -0.23 15.58 -8.71
N MET A 16 -0.29 15.65 -7.37
CA MET A 16 0.72 15.07 -6.49
C MET A 16 0.65 13.55 -6.44
N ILE A 17 -0.55 12.98 -6.37
CA ILE A 17 -0.77 11.52 -6.19
C ILE A 17 0.01 10.68 -7.22
N PRO A 18 0.00 10.99 -8.53
CA PRO A 18 0.74 10.23 -9.54
C PRO A 18 2.27 10.30 -9.40
N GLU A 19 2.81 11.35 -8.80
CA GLU A 19 4.27 11.55 -8.65
C GLU A 19 4.83 10.79 -7.43
N LEU A 20 3.95 10.29 -6.56
CA LEU A 20 4.35 9.54 -5.37
C LEU A 20 4.71 8.10 -5.75
N LYS A 21 5.99 7.73 -5.55
CA LYS A 21 6.43 6.34 -5.67
C LYS A 21 5.67 5.46 -4.68
N PHE A 22 5.41 4.21 -5.08
CA PHE A 22 4.71 3.20 -4.27
C PHE A 22 5.21 3.07 -2.82
N VAL A 23 6.51 3.23 -2.57
CA VAL A 23 7.10 3.20 -1.21
C VAL A 23 6.50 4.25 -0.26
N PHE A 24 5.99 5.37 -0.79
CA PHE A 24 5.25 6.35 -0.01
C PHE A 24 4.00 5.72 0.61
N TRP A 25 3.18 5.07 -0.22
CA TRP A 25 1.93 4.44 0.21
C TRP A 25 2.16 3.26 1.16
N GLN A 26 3.22 2.48 0.95
CA GLN A 26 3.64 1.45 1.90
C GLN A 26 4.03 2.06 3.26
N LYS A 27 4.84 3.12 3.26
CA LYS A 27 5.26 3.78 4.50
C LYS A 27 4.09 4.36 5.27
N MET A 28 3.04 4.81 4.59
CA MET A 28 1.82 5.29 5.25
C MET A 28 1.17 4.19 6.11
N LEU A 29 1.32 2.91 5.78
CA LEU A 29 0.73 1.79 6.52
C LEU A 29 1.57 1.29 7.70
N MET A 30 2.73 1.91 7.97
CA MET A 30 3.52 1.57 9.15
C MET A 30 2.79 1.98 10.44
N ALA A 31 3.00 1.20 11.51
CA ALA A 31 2.37 1.42 12.82
C ALA A 31 2.63 2.83 13.40
N ASN A 32 3.74 3.47 13.04
CA ASN A 32 4.08 4.83 13.51
C ASN A 32 3.15 5.93 12.95
N TYR A 33 2.39 5.65 11.88
CA TYR A 33 1.40 6.59 11.33
C TYR A 33 -0.03 6.24 11.71
N GLU A 34 -0.23 5.17 12.49
CA GLU A 34 -1.53 4.68 12.92
C GLU A 34 -2.32 5.76 13.67
N GLU A 35 -1.73 6.34 14.72
CA GLU A 35 -2.38 7.35 15.55
C GLU A 35 -2.63 8.66 14.79
N ARG A 36 -1.70 9.05 13.91
CA ARG A 36 -1.71 10.38 13.28
C ARG A 36 -2.58 10.45 12.02
N ILE A 37 -2.66 9.37 11.26
CA ILE A 37 -3.32 9.35 9.95
C ILE A 37 -4.58 8.47 10.00
N TRP A 38 -4.46 7.28 10.60
CA TRP A 38 -5.45 6.22 10.43
C TRP A 38 -6.52 6.18 11.51
N GLN A 39 -6.25 6.69 12.73
CA GLN A 39 -7.17 6.65 13.87
C GLN A 39 -8.59 7.17 13.54
N GLY A 40 -8.72 8.13 12.62
CA GLY A 40 -10.01 8.71 12.21
C GLY A 40 -10.57 8.26 10.85
N CYS A 41 -9.76 7.68 9.97
CA CYS A 41 -10.17 7.38 8.59
C CYS A 41 -10.11 5.89 8.25
N PHE A 42 -9.49 5.07 9.09
CA PHE A 42 -9.25 3.66 8.78
C PHE A 42 -10.54 2.89 8.53
N ASN A 43 -11.51 2.97 9.45
CA ASN A 43 -12.81 2.32 9.31
C ASN A 43 -13.63 2.86 8.13
N SER A 44 -13.34 4.08 7.68
CA SER A 44 -14.00 4.63 6.49
C SER A 44 -13.42 4.04 5.21
N ILE A 45 -12.13 3.69 5.18
CA ILE A 45 -11.45 3.20 3.96
C ILE A 45 -11.49 1.67 3.90
N PHE A 46 -11.41 1.01 5.05
CA PHE A 46 -11.45 -0.44 5.19
C PHE A 46 -12.57 -0.85 6.16
N PRO A 47 -13.85 -0.68 5.76
CA PRO A 47 -14.99 -0.93 6.65
C PRO A 47 -15.08 -2.38 7.13
N ASN A 48 -14.56 -3.33 6.32
CA ASN A 48 -14.57 -4.75 6.64
C ASN A 48 -13.28 -5.23 7.34
N ALA A 49 -12.32 -4.34 7.58
CA ALA A 49 -11.08 -4.70 8.26
C ALA A 49 -11.29 -4.75 9.77
N THR A 50 -11.53 -5.95 10.29
CA THR A 50 -11.49 -6.28 11.73
C THR A 50 -10.07 -6.37 12.28
N VAL A 51 -9.07 -6.07 11.45
CA VAL A 51 -7.66 -6.37 11.74
C VAL A 51 -7.08 -5.30 12.66
N GLU A 52 -6.92 -5.66 13.94
CA GLU A 52 -6.29 -4.85 14.99
C GLU A 52 -4.79 -4.60 14.72
N ASN A 53 -4.16 -5.37 13.83
CA ASN A 53 -2.71 -5.30 13.61
C ASN A 53 -2.35 -4.75 12.22
N ARG A 54 -2.02 -3.45 12.15
CA ARG A 54 -1.59 -2.75 10.94
C ARG A 54 -0.31 -3.34 10.33
N GLN A 55 0.51 -4.03 11.12
CA GLN A 55 1.71 -4.72 10.63
C GLN A 55 1.37 -5.70 9.50
N ILE A 56 0.21 -6.36 9.57
CA ILE A 56 -0.23 -7.31 8.53
C ILE A 56 -0.45 -6.59 7.19
N PHE A 57 -1.02 -5.38 7.21
CA PHE A 57 -1.21 -4.59 5.98
C PHE A 57 0.11 -4.08 5.42
N TYR A 58 1.04 -3.71 6.31
CA TYR A 58 2.40 -3.39 5.89
C TYR A 58 3.06 -4.60 5.21
N ASP A 59 2.98 -5.79 5.81
CA ASP A 59 3.59 -7.01 5.26
C ASP A 59 2.97 -7.38 3.91
N TRP A 60 1.66 -7.25 3.74
CA TRP A 60 0.98 -7.44 2.47
C TRP A 60 1.41 -6.45 1.40
N THR A 61 1.52 -5.16 1.75
CA THR A 61 1.99 -4.14 0.78
C THR A 61 3.47 -4.27 0.46
N ASP A 62 4.27 -4.77 1.39
CA ASP A 62 5.67 -5.10 1.13
C ASP A 62 5.80 -6.28 0.16
N GLN A 63 4.99 -7.33 0.34
CA GLN A 63 4.90 -8.45 -0.61
C GLN A 63 4.54 -7.95 -2.02
N LEU A 64 3.57 -7.03 -2.15
CA LEU A 64 3.21 -6.43 -3.44
C LEU A 64 4.32 -5.55 -4.01
N ARG A 65 5.04 -4.80 -3.17
CA ARG A 65 6.20 -3.99 -3.61
C ARG A 65 7.27 -4.88 -4.22
N GLU A 66 7.61 -5.98 -3.55
CA GLU A 66 8.60 -6.93 -4.05
C GLU A 66 8.17 -7.53 -5.38
N LEU A 67 6.92 -8.00 -5.48
CA LEU A 67 6.39 -8.54 -6.73
C LEU A 67 6.50 -7.52 -7.87
N ARG A 68 6.04 -6.28 -7.65
CA ARG A 68 6.14 -5.18 -8.62
C ARG A 68 7.58 -4.90 -9.03
N ASN A 69 8.50 -4.87 -8.06
CA ASN A 69 9.92 -4.65 -8.35
C ASN A 69 10.48 -5.78 -9.22
N ARG A 70 10.19 -7.03 -8.89
CA ARG A 70 10.64 -8.19 -9.68
C ARG A 70 10.07 -8.17 -11.10
N ILE A 71 8.80 -7.79 -11.28
CA ILE A 71 8.18 -7.57 -12.61
C ILE A 71 8.94 -6.48 -13.38
N ALA A 72 9.18 -5.32 -12.75
CA ALA A 72 9.85 -4.19 -13.39
C ALA A 72 11.33 -4.48 -13.73
N HIS A 73 12.00 -5.30 -12.94
CA HIS A 73 13.35 -5.78 -13.18
C HIS A 73 13.40 -6.99 -14.13
N HIS A 74 12.25 -7.41 -14.68
CA HIS A 74 12.10 -8.61 -15.53
C HIS A 74 12.75 -9.86 -14.93
N GLU A 75 12.74 -9.99 -13.60
CA GLU A 75 13.25 -11.17 -12.93
C GLU A 75 12.29 -12.36 -13.12
N PRO A 76 12.78 -13.60 -13.16
CA PRO A 76 11.92 -14.78 -13.23
C PRO A 76 11.09 -14.93 -11.93
N ILE A 77 9.77 -14.78 -12.07
CA ILE A 77 8.80 -14.85 -10.96
C ILE A 77 8.20 -16.26 -10.84
N ILE A 78 8.12 -16.98 -11.96
CA ILE A 78 7.37 -18.24 -12.13
C ILE A 78 7.97 -19.42 -11.35
N PHE A 79 9.29 -19.43 -11.09
CA PHE A 79 9.97 -20.60 -10.49
C PHE A 79 10.24 -20.51 -8.99
N ASN A 80 10.16 -19.32 -8.38
CA ASN A 80 10.67 -19.08 -7.02
C ASN A 80 9.75 -18.22 -6.14
N ARG A 81 8.45 -18.11 -6.49
CA ARG A 81 7.45 -17.37 -5.72
C ARG A 81 6.10 -18.08 -5.81
N ASN A 82 5.38 -18.14 -4.69
CA ASN A 82 4.03 -18.67 -4.66
C ASN A 82 3.05 -17.58 -5.12
N LEU A 83 2.67 -17.64 -6.40
CA LEU A 83 1.72 -16.70 -7.01
C LEU A 83 0.30 -16.83 -6.44
N GLU A 84 -0.07 -18.00 -5.91
CA GLU A 84 -1.37 -18.19 -5.27
C GLU A 84 -1.47 -17.36 -3.98
N ASN A 85 -0.39 -17.32 -3.19
CA ASN A 85 -0.33 -16.49 -1.99
C ASN A 85 -0.39 -14.98 -2.34
N ASP A 86 0.25 -14.55 -3.43
CA ASP A 86 0.15 -13.16 -3.89
C ASP A 86 -1.29 -12.80 -4.30
N LEU A 87 -1.97 -13.70 -5.02
CA LEU A 87 -3.38 -13.53 -5.40
C LEU A 87 -4.31 -13.52 -4.18
N GLU A 88 -4.04 -14.34 -3.18
CA GLU A 88 -4.79 -14.36 -1.93
C GLU A 88 -4.66 -13.02 -1.19
N VAL A 89 -3.45 -12.47 -1.09
CA VAL A 89 -3.20 -11.15 -0.48
C VAL A 89 -3.94 -10.05 -1.23
N PHE A 90 -3.90 -10.07 -2.57
CA PHE A 90 -4.62 -9.09 -3.38
C PHE A 90 -6.13 -9.16 -3.15
N ASN A 91 -6.70 -10.37 -3.15
CA ASN A 91 -8.12 -10.59 -2.89
C ASN A 91 -8.52 -10.18 -1.47
N LYS A 92 -7.68 -10.45 -0.45
CA LYS A 92 -7.92 -9.99 0.92
C LYS A 92 -8.00 -8.46 0.99
N ILE A 93 -7.03 -7.75 0.44
CA ILE A 93 -7.06 -6.27 0.42
C ILE A 93 -8.32 -5.77 -0.29
N TYR A 94 -8.65 -6.37 -1.44
CA TYR A 94 -9.82 -5.99 -2.22
C TYR A 94 -11.14 -6.19 -1.45
N LEU A 95 -11.36 -7.36 -0.84
CA LEU A 95 -12.54 -7.65 -0.02
C LEU A 95 -12.65 -6.74 1.21
N LEU A 96 -11.53 -6.36 1.81
CA LEU A 96 -11.50 -5.46 2.96
C LEU A 96 -11.85 -4.00 2.59
N SER A 97 -11.68 -3.64 1.32
CA SER A 97 -11.92 -2.29 0.79
C SER A 97 -13.27 -2.10 0.10
N LEU A 98 -14.03 -3.18 -0.13
CA LEU A 98 -15.35 -3.14 -0.78
C LEU A 98 -16.45 -2.77 0.22
N TYR A 99 -17.40 -1.96 -0.22
CA TYR A 99 -18.66 -1.63 0.48
C TYR A 99 -19.77 -2.60 0.14
#